data_AF-A0AAW7JIM0-F1
#
_entry.id   AF-A0AAW7JIM0-F1
#
_cell.length_a   1.000
_cell.length_b   1.000
_cell.length_c   1.000
_cell.angle_alpha   90.00
_cell.angle_beta   90.00
_cell.angle_gamma   90.00
#
_symmetry.space_group_name_H-M   'P 1'
#
loop_
_entity.id
_entity.type
_entity.pdbx_description
1 polymer ?
#
loop_
_entity_poly.entity_id
_entity_poly.type
_entity_poly.pdbx_seq_one_letter_code
_entity_poly.pdbx_strand_id
1 'polypeptide(L)'
;MKKNIYLPLRMLIVTAFTAAHSFNAGAQDRLISTFNADRPILPSSQYTPAEQYQADVWIYDSGMRYNDQYYNKVWGEPDADAEGRMWYEPGYELTDGERSWQRATSPFSTDEYYKDKKSFRWIQAEIMGDIYMRRTFTVDRTVPGTVFLSAGHDDAPAEWYINGVKVHSSADGWDNDEYILLTDEQKALIKTDGSENVLAVHVHQNWGGAFADCGLYEADMTAATDYLTTVASGEWDCRYYFLNYNSDIAVAEAGEWASLQEDEQDWIQGVGPFSNDANMFFINKWASQVRPMLVRRHFSLTAADIEKIKAGRLVLSCSYDENPKVYLNGTLIWSATGWNDNDYAEHALTDTQKELLREGDNVLAVSLTQGEGGGHIDYGLSLISEYIPTGIDAVTVGKNVPSDADNRVYSLSGTYLGTSTDGLKKGIYIVGGKKKVTGKQ
;
A
#
# COMPACT_ATOMS: atom_id res chain seq x y z
N MET A 1 -16.87 44.89 28.63
CA MET A 1 -16.08 45.54 27.56
C MET A 1 -15.08 44.52 27.05
N LYS A 2 -15.40 43.83 25.94
CA LYS A 2 -14.49 42.90 25.27
C LYS A 2 -13.55 43.72 24.38
N LYS A 3 -12.23 43.55 24.54
CA LYS A 3 -11.22 44.18 23.68
C LYS A 3 -10.95 43.23 22.51
N ASN A 4 -11.43 43.61 21.32
CA ASN A 4 -10.93 43.04 20.08
C ASN A 4 -9.48 43.51 19.90
N ILE A 5 -8.55 42.55 19.80
CA ILE A 5 -7.15 42.82 19.49
C ILE A 5 -7.03 42.64 17.97
N TYR A 6 -7.00 43.77 17.25
CA TYR A 6 -6.69 43.80 15.83
C TYR A 6 -5.16 43.72 15.63
N LEU A 7 -4.68 42.81 14.78
CA LEU A 7 -3.32 42.86 14.25
C LEU A 7 -3.15 44.08 13.32
N PRO A 8 -1.96 44.71 13.27
CA PRO A 8 -1.79 45.98 12.59
C PRO A 8 -1.69 45.87 11.06
N LEU A 9 -2.36 46.82 10.40
CA LEU A 9 -2.48 47.05 8.96
C LEU A 9 -1.21 47.69 8.35
N ARG A 10 -0.70 47.14 7.22
CA ARG A 10 -0.28 47.84 5.97
C ARG A 10 0.51 46.91 5.03
N MET A 11 -0.03 46.60 3.85
CA MET A 11 0.34 47.22 2.57
C MET A 11 -0.60 46.74 1.45
N LEU A 12 -1.04 47.67 0.61
CA LEU A 12 -2.07 47.54 -0.41
C LEU A 12 -1.46 47.07 -1.75
N ILE A 13 -1.89 45.93 -2.30
CA ILE A 13 -1.92 45.71 -3.75
C ILE A 13 -3.25 45.02 -4.11
N VAL A 14 -4.03 45.71 -4.95
CA VAL A 14 -5.31 45.29 -5.51
C VAL A 14 -5.05 44.56 -6.82
N THR A 15 -5.56 43.33 -6.98
CA THR A 15 -6.44 42.96 -8.10
C THR A 15 -7.15 41.65 -7.80
N ALA A 16 -8.48 41.71 -7.78
CA ALA A 16 -9.36 40.58 -7.54
C ALA A 16 -9.57 39.76 -8.81
N PHE A 17 -9.42 38.44 -8.69
CA PHE A 17 -10.18 37.46 -9.45
C PHE A 17 -10.77 36.49 -8.44
N THR A 18 -12.03 36.71 -8.06
CA THR A 18 -12.82 35.74 -7.28
C THR A 18 -13.28 34.64 -8.21
N ALA A 19 -12.45 33.61 -8.39
CA ALA A 19 -12.95 32.30 -8.74
C ALA A 19 -13.38 31.64 -7.42
N ALA A 20 -14.69 31.70 -7.13
CA ALA A 20 -15.29 30.92 -6.07
C ALA A 20 -15.13 29.43 -6.43
N HIS A 21 -14.01 28.83 -6.03
CA HIS A 21 -13.85 27.39 -5.99
C HIS A 21 -14.70 26.93 -4.82
N SER A 22 -15.84 26.31 -5.14
CA SER A 22 -16.63 25.58 -4.17
C SER A 22 -15.77 24.44 -3.64
N PHE A 23 -15.27 24.58 -2.41
CA PHE A 23 -14.62 23.52 -1.67
C PHE A 23 -15.62 22.39 -1.46
N ASN A 24 -15.51 21.34 -2.26
CA ASN A 24 -16.23 20.09 -2.01
C ASN A 24 -15.34 18.94 -2.48
N ALA A 25 -14.19 18.79 -1.82
CA ALA A 25 -13.54 17.49 -1.76
C ALA A 25 -14.46 16.58 -0.94
N GLY A 26 -15.28 15.81 -1.63
CA GLY A 26 -16.10 14.78 -1.00
C GLY A 26 -15.21 13.69 -0.41
N ALA A 27 -15.76 12.94 0.54
CA ALA A 27 -15.11 11.77 1.11
C ALA A 27 -14.64 10.79 0.01
N GLN A 28 -13.39 10.33 0.08
CA GLN A 28 -12.83 9.37 -0.86
C GLN A 28 -12.66 8.01 -0.19
N ASP A 29 -13.27 6.97 -0.75
CA ASP A 29 -13.09 5.61 -0.26
C ASP A 29 -11.82 4.98 -0.87
N ARG A 30 -10.98 4.39 -0.02
CA ARG A 30 -9.77 3.66 -0.40
C ARG A 30 -9.74 2.31 0.29
N LEU A 31 -9.21 1.31 -0.41
CA LEU A 31 -8.92 0.00 0.15
C LEU A 31 -7.43 -0.06 0.51
N ILE A 32 -7.12 -0.38 1.76
CA ILE A 32 -5.75 -0.52 2.25
C ILE A 32 -5.47 -2.02 2.38
N SER A 33 -4.39 -2.46 1.75
CA SER A 33 -3.86 -3.82 1.85
C SER A 33 -2.57 -3.77 2.65
N THR A 34 -2.53 -4.46 3.78
CA THR A 34 -1.35 -4.56 4.62
C THR A 34 -0.82 -5.99 4.60
N PHE A 35 0.48 -6.15 4.42
CA PHE A 35 1.12 -7.47 4.48
C PHE A 35 0.89 -8.12 5.85
N ASN A 36 0.50 -9.40 5.85
CA ASN A 36 0.30 -10.17 7.07
C ASN A 36 0.97 -11.55 6.97
N ALA A 37 2.06 -11.73 7.72
CA ALA A 37 2.82 -12.97 7.77
C ALA A 37 2.04 -14.15 8.40
N ASP A 38 1.01 -13.88 9.21
CA ASP A 38 0.19 -14.90 9.88
C ASP A 38 -0.89 -15.50 8.95
N ARG A 39 -0.99 -15.02 7.70
CA ARG A 39 -1.97 -15.48 6.70
C ARG A 39 -1.30 -16.06 5.45
N PRO A 40 -0.42 -17.06 5.57
CA PRO A 40 0.22 -17.66 4.41
C PRO A 40 -0.81 -18.45 3.57
N ILE A 41 -0.81 -18.20 2.26
CA ILE A 41 -1.27 -19.16 1.25
C ILE A 41 -0.15 -20.16 0.99
N LEU A 42 1.09 -19.67 0.94
CA LEU A 42 2.29 -20.45 0.70
C LEU A 42 3.43 -19.86 1.55
N PRO A 43 3.99 -20.58 2.53
CA PRO A 43 4.96 -20.02 3.47
C PRO A 43 6.30 -19.70 2.79
N SER A 44 7.01 -18.71 3.33
CA SER A 44 8.38 -18.32 3.01
C SER A 44 9.30 -18.47 4.22
N SER A 45 10.60 -18.57 3.97
CA SER A 45 11.64 -18.67 5.00
C SER A 45 11.77 -17.37 5.80
N GLN A 46 11.54 -16.23 5.14
CA GLN A 46 11.63 -14.91 5.75
C GLN A 46 10.49 -14.64 6.74
N TYR A 47 9.24 -14.86 6.31
CA TYR A 47 8.06 -14.42 7.06
C TYR A 47 7.37 -15.53 7.85
N THR A 48 7.60 -16.79 7.49
CA THR A 48 7.08 -17.97 8.21
C THR A 48 8.20 -18.97 8.49
N PRO A 49 9.28 -18.56 9.18
CA PRO A 49 10.48 -19.39 9.36
C PRO A 49 10.20 -20.70 10.10
N ALA A 50 9.14 -20.77 10.91
CA ALA A 50 8.73 -22.01 11.58
C ALA A 50 8.29 -23.11 10.59
N GLU A 51 7.82 -22.73 9.40
CA GLU A 51 7.27 -23.61 8.37
C GLU A 51 8.26 -23.78 7.21
N GLN A 52 9.31 -24.59 7.43
CA GLN A 52 10.20 -24.98 6.34
C GLN A 52 9.41 -25.69 5.24
N TYR A 53 9.67 -25.32 3.99
CA TYR A 53 9.00 -25.89 2.83
C TYR A 53 9.98 -26.63 1.95
N GLN A 54 9.45 -27.51 1.09
CA GLN A 54 10.26 -28.16 0.07
C GLN A 54 10.03 -27.53 -1.30
N ALA A 55 11.08 -27.52 -2.10
CA ALA A 55 11.03 -27.11 -3.50
C ALA A 55 11.92 -28.02 -4.34
N ASP A 56 11.61 -28.08 -5.63
CA ASP A 56 12.53 -28.65 -6.62
C ASP A 56 13.47 -27.52 -7.04
N VAL A 57 14.78 -27.75 -6.88
CA VAL A 57 15.80 -26.75 -7.18
C VAL A 57 16.79 -27.26 -8.22
N TRP A 58 17.21 -26.37 -9.09
CA TRP A 58 18.27 -26.58 -10.07
C TRP A 58 19.31 -25.48 -9.88
N ILE A 59 20.58 -25.89 -9.76
CA ILE A 59 21.64 -24.99 -9.31
C ILE A 59 22.76 -24.98 -10.32
N TYR A 60 23.15 -23.79 -10.72
CA TYR A 60 24.35 -23.54 -11.50
C TYR A 60 25.44 -22.97 -10.61
N ASP A 61 26.41 -23.80 -10.24
CA ASP A 61 27.67 -23.33 -9.67
C ASP A 61 28.64 -23.01 -10.82
N SER A 62 29.08 -21.75 -10.91
CA SER A 62 30.04 -21.32 -11.94
C SER A 62 31.49 -21.72 -11.63
N GLY A 63 31.79 -22.06 -10.37
CA GLY A 63 33.14 -22.27 -9.84
C GLY A 63 34.01 -21.00 -9.84
N MET A 64 33.46 -19.85 -10.21
CA MET A 64 34.19 -18.59 -10.36
C MET A 64 33.84 -17.62 -9.24
N ARG A 65 34.88 -16.97 -8.73
CA ARG A 65 34.71 -15.83 -7.83
C ARG A 65 34.29 -14.59 -8.61
N TYR A 66 33.63 -13.67 -7.90
CA TYR A 66 33.20 -12.39 -8.45
C TYR A 66 34.33 -11.62 -9.14
N ASN A 67 33.98 -11.00 -10.25
CA ASN A 67 34.81 -10.06 -11.00
C ASN A 67 33.87 -9.06 -11.68
N ASP A 68 34.22 -7.78 -11.70
CA ASP A 68 33.38 -6.72 -12.27
C ASP A 68 32.97 -6.98 -13.74
N GLN A 69 33.77 -7.73 -14.50
CA GLN A 69 33.41 -8.12 -15.87
C GLN A 69 32.25 -9.12 -15.97
N TYR A 70 31.86 -9.73 -14.84
CA TYR A 70 30.81 -10.74 -14.70
C TYR A 70 29.58 -10.23 -13.94
N TYR A 71 29.57 -8.96 -13.57
CA TYR A 71 28.48 -8.36 -12.84
C TYR A 71 27.12 -8.62 -13.52
N ASN A 72 26.19 -9.21 -12.76
CA ASN A 72 24.83 -9.58 -13.15
C ASN A 72 24.75 -10.55 -14.35
N LYS A 73 25.81 -11.30 -14.63
CA LYS A 73 25.83 -12.28 -15.70
C LYS A 73 25.28 -13.63 -15.22
N VAL A 74 24.09 -13.99 -15.69
CA VAL A 74 23.50 -15.33 -15.53
C VAL A 74 24.26 -16.34 -16.40
N TRP A 75 24.63 -17.49 -15.82
CA TRP A 75 25.55 -18.44 -16.48
C TRP A 75 24.87 -19.67 -17.08
N GLY A 76 23.69 -20.02 -16.57
CA GLY A 76 22.92 -21.13 -17.10
C GLY A 76 21.49 -21.07 -16.62
N GLU A 77 20.59 -21.64 -17.42
CA GLU A 77 19.17 -21.78 -17.15
C GLU A 77 18.80 -23.25 -17.38
N PRO A 78 17.80 -23.81 -16.66
CA PRO A 78 17.31 -25.14 -16.97
C PRO A 78 16.80 -25.23 -18.41
N ASP A 79 17.14 -26.32 -19.09
CA ASP A 79 16.65 -26.57 -20.45
C ASP A 79 15.12 -26.67 -20.47
N ALA A 80 14.54 -26.31 -21.63
CA ALA A 80 13.14 -26.61 -21.90
C ALA A 80 12.90 -28.13 -21.88
N ASP A 81 11.71 -28.56 -21.46
CA ASP A 81 11.37 -29.98 -21.44
C ASP A 81 11.09 -30.53 -22.85
N ALA A 82 10.71 -31.81 -22.94
CA ALA A 82 10.47 -32.50 -24.21
C ALA A 82 9.36 -31.87 -25.05
N GLU A 83 8.44 -31.14 -24.42
CA GLU A 83 7.34 -30.41 -25.03
C GLU A 83 7.69 -28.94 -25.31
N GLY A 84 8.91 -28.52 -24.99
CA GLY A 84 9.41 -27.16 -25.17
C GLY A 84 8.93 -26.19 -24.09
N ARG A 85 8.41 -26.69 -22.96
CA ARG A 85 8.00 -25.85 -21.83
C ARG A 85 9.23 -25.39 -21.07
N MET A 86 9.18 -24.17 -20.56
CA MET A 86 10.22 -23.58 -19.71
C MET A 86 9.99 -23.90 -18.24
N TRP A 87 11.06 -23.82 -17.44
CA TRP A 87 11.07 -24.14 -16.01
C TRP A 87 10.15 -23.29 -15.14
N TYR A 88 9.51 -22.25 -15.65
CA TYR A 88 8.51 -21.46 -14.92
C TYR A 88 7.06 -21.81 -15.30
N GLU A 89 6.86 -22.66 -16.31
CA GLU A 89 5.54 -22.99 -16.85
C GLU A 89 4.84 -24.13 -16.07
N PRO A 90 3.50 -24.12 -16.03
CA PRO A 90 2.71 -25.24 -15.54
C PRO A 90 2.98 -26.51 -16.34
N GLY A 91 3.08 -27.65 -15.65
CA GLY A 91 3.28 -28.96 -16.27
C GLY A 91 4.68 -29.22 -16.82
N TYR A 92 5.63 -28.28 -16.69
CA TYR A 92 7.04 -28.53 -17.03
C TYR A 92 7.57 -29.78 -16.32
N GLU A 93 8.14 -30.68 -17.12
CA GLU A 93 8.80 -31.89 -16.63
C GLU A 93 10.27 -31.58 -16.29
N LEU A 94 10.69 -31.92 -15.08
CA LEU A 94 12.04 -31.63 -14.60
C LEU A 94 13.07 -32.32 -15.51
N THR A 95 13.91 -31.51 -16.16
CA THR A 95 14.93 -32.00 -17.08
C THR A 95 16.10 -32.67 -16.36
N ASP A 96 16.77 -33.60 -17.05
CA ASP A 96 17.99 -34.23 -16.55
C ASP A 96 19.09 -34.03 -17.60
N GLY A 97 20.15 -33.32 -17.22
CA GLY A 97 21.23 -32.90 -18.11
C GLY A 97 22.58 -32.90 -17.41
N GLU A 98 23.47 -31.96 -17.74
CA GLU A 98 24.74 -31.79 -16.99
C GLU A 98 24.52 -31.45 -15.51
N ARG A 99 23.36 -30.84 -15.22
CA ARG A 99 22.86 -30.53 -13.90
C ARG A 99 21.44 -31.06 -13.80
N SER A 100 21.08 -31.58 -12.64
CA SER A 100 19.79 -32.22 -12.40
C SER A 100 19.01 -31.45 -11.34
N TRP A 101 17.69 -31.41 -11.49
CA TRP A 101 16.80 -30.94 -10.42
C TRP A 101 16.92 -31.85 -9.20
N GLN A 102 16.83 -31.26 -8.01
CA GLN A 102 16.78 -31.99 -6.76
C GLN A 102 15.74 -31.43 -5.81
N ARG A 103 15.16 -32.30 -4.99
CA ARG A 103 14.25 -31.89 -3.92
C ARG A 103 15.06 -31.40 -2.73
N ALA A 104 14.83 -30.16 -2.31
CA ALA A 104 15.53 -29.55 -1.18
C ALA A 104 14.55 -28.84 -0.22
N THR A 105 14.98 -28.66 1.03
CA THR A 105 14.18 -28.02 2.09
C THR A 105 14.72 -26.63 2.35
N SER A 106 13.84 -25.63 2.38
CA SER A 106 14.15 -24.23 2.72
C SER A 106 14.67 -24.12 4.17
N PRO A 107 15.38 -23.05 4.56
CA PRO A 107 15.77 -21.88 3.76
C PRO A 107 16.84 -22.17 2.70
N PHE A 108 16.88 -21.42 1.61
CA PHE A 108 17.93 -21.54 0.58
C PHE A 108 18.90 -20.38 0.73
N SER A 109 20.01 -20.62 1.42
CA SER A 109 20.97 -19.58 1.80
C SER A 109 22.41 -20.10 1.81
N THR A 110 23.43 -19.26 1.63
CA THR A 110 24.82 -19.66 1.94
C THR A 110 25.09 -19.83 3.43
N ASP A 111 24.28 -19.25 4.31
CA ASP A 111 24.40 -19.40 5.76
C ASP A 111 24.06 -20.83 6.19
N GLU A 112 24.71 -21.32 7.25
CA GLU A 112 24.36 -22.64 7.80
C GLU A 112 22.96 -22.65 8.42
N TYR A 113 22.55 -21.51 8.99
CA TYR A 113 21.24 -21.30 9.59
C TYR A 113 20.67 -19.94 9.18
N TYR A 114 19.40 -19.93 8.83
CA TYR A 114 18.62 -18.72 8.58
C TYR A 114 17.38 -18.73 9.49
N LYS A 115 17.20 -17.68 10.30
CA LYS A 115 16.13 -17.58 11.33
C LYS A 115 15.94 -18.88 12.13
N ASP A 116 17.03 -19.37 12.71
CA ASP A 116 17.10 -20.60 13.54
C ASP A 116 16.74 -21.91 12.81
N LYS A 117 16.64 -21.89 11.48
CA LYS A 117 16.44 -23.09 10.65
C LYS A 117 17.69 -23.43 9.87
N LYS A 118 18.03 -24.72 9.82
CA LYS A 118 19.16 -25.19 9.02
C LYS A 118 18.86 -24.97 7.53
N SER A 119 19.74 -24.24 6.86
CA SER A 119 19.57 -23.90 5.45
C SER A 119 20.06 -25.03 4.54
N PHE A 120 19.43 -25.14 3.38
CA PHE A 120 20.03 -25.76 2.21
C PHE A 120 21.04 -24.80 1.60
N ARG A 121 22.33 -25.12 1.78
CA ARG A 121 23.45 -24.33 1.25
C ARG A 121 23.67 -24.63 -0.21
N TRP A 122 23.04 -23.82 -1.06
CA TRP A 122 22.99 -24.05 -2.51
C TRP A 122 24.27 -23.65 -3.23
N ILE A 123 25.04 -22.70 -2.69
CA ILE A 123 26.35 -22.30 -3.22
C ILE A 123 27.30 -21.86 -2.08
N GLN A 124 28.58 -21.68 -2.40
CA GLN A 124 29.54 -21.02 -1.52
C GLN A 124 29.43 -19.51 -1.67
N ALA A 125 29.57 -18.76 -0.57
CA ALA A 125 29.31 -17.32 -0.54
C ALA A 125 30.17 -16.52 -1.53
N GLU A 126 31.42 -16.93 -1.76
CA GLU A 126 32.34 -16.26 -2.67
C GLU A 126 32.23 -16.69 -4.14
N ILE A 127 31.32 -17.60 -4.47
CA ILE A 127 31.19 -18.18 -5.81
C ILE A 127 29.91 -17.68 -6.47
N MET A 128 30.03 -17.19 -7.70
CA MET A 128 28.87 -16.79 -8.49
C MET A 128 28.07 -18.01 -8.91
N GLY A 129 26.75 -17.86 -8.98
CA GLY A 129 25.91 -18.93 -9.49
C GLY A 129 24.45 -18.56 -9.54
N ASP A 130 23.64 -19.51 -9.94
CA ASP A 130 22.21 -19.32 -10.15
C ASP A 130 21.45 -20.44 -9.45
N ILE A 131 20.37 -20.10 -8.76
CA ILE A 131 19.39 -21.06 -8.26
C ILE A 131 18.06 -20.83 -8.95
N TYR A 132 17.49 -21.92 -9.46
CA TYR A 132 16.14 -21.99 -9.99
C TYR A 132 15.33 -22.87 -9.06
N MET A 133 14.16 -22.41 -8.66
CA MET A 133 13.31 -23.06 -7.69
C MET A 133 11.89 -23.18 -8.25
N ARG A 134 11.27 -24.35 -8.09
CA ARG A 134 9.87 -24.61 -8.41
C ARG A 134 9.13 -25.14 -7.17
N ARG A 135 7.99 -24.52 -6.87
CA ARG A 135 7.06 -24.98 -5.84
C ARG A 135 5.69 -25.19 -6.45
N THR A 136 5.14 -26.39 -6.29
CA THR A 136 3.75 -26.65 -6.61
C THR A 136 2.87 -26.59 -5.37
N PHE A 137 1.65 -26.09 -5.52
CA PHE A 137 0.68 -25.96 -4.42
C PHE A 137 -0.75 -25.93 -4.94
N THR A 138 -1.71 -26.30 -4.10
CA THR A 138 -3.14 -26.22 -4.44
C THR A 138 -3.86 -25.24 -3.51
N VAL A 139 -4.84 -24.53 -4.06
CA VAL A 139 -5.75 -23.69 -3.29
C VAL A 139 -7.17 -24.10 -3.67
N ASP A 140 -7.93 -24.66 -2.72
CA ASP A 140 -9.32 -25.08 -2.92
C ASP A 140 -10.27 -24.28 -2.03
N ARG A 141 -10.15 -22.95 -2.15
CA ARG A 141 -10.98 -21.98 -1.44
C ARG A 141 -10.86 -20.62 -2.09
N THR A 142 -11.87 -19.78 -1.90
CA THR A 142 -11.76 -18.36 -2.24
C THR A 142 -10.62 -17.71 -1.43
N VAL A 143 -9.86 -16.86 -2.11
CA VAL A 143 -8.87 -15.96 -1.51
C VAL A 143 -9.42 -14.54 -1.63
N PRO A 144 -10.12 -14.03 -0.60
CA PRO A 144 -10.70 -12.69 -0.65
C PRO A 144 -9.59 -11.62 -0.59
N GLY A 145 -9.88 -10.40 -1.07
CA GLY A 145 -8.95 -9.27 -0.93
C GLY A 145 -7.78 -9.29 -1.92
N THR A 146 -6.60 -8.88 -1.49
CA THR A 146 -5.36 -8.88 -2.30
C THR A 146 -4.35 -9.87 -1.74
N VAL A 147 -3.29 -10.15 -2.49
CA VAL A 147 -2.23 -11.11 -2.12
C VAL A 147 -0.89 -10.44 -2.27
N PHE A 148 0.00 -10.66 -1.30
CA PHE A 148 1.39 -10.29 -1.39
C PHE A 148 2.25 -11.49 -1.81
N LEU A 149 3.23 -11.24 -2.66
CA LEU A 149 4.36 -12.13 -2.92
C LEU A 149 5.51 -11.72 -1.99
N SER A 150 6.07 -12.64 -1.21
CA SER A 150 7.41 -12.42 -0.68
C SER A 150 8.45 -12.84 -1.71
N ALA A 151 9.48 -12.02 -1.89
CA ALA A 151 10.45 -12.10 -2.98
C ALA A 151 11.89 -11.92 -2.46
N GLY A 152 12.18 -12.49 -1.28
CA GLY A 152 13.50 -12.36 -0.66
C GLY A 152 14.63 -12.89 -1.56
N HIS A 153 15.65 -12.06 -1.79
CA HIS A 153 16.77 -12.39 -2.65
C HIS A 153 18.09 -11.76 -2.18
N ASP A 154 19.18 -12.46 -2.44
CA ASP A 154 20.56 -12.00 -2.29
C ASP A 154 21.37 -12.88 -3.26
N ASP A 155 22.02 -12.38 -4.30
CA ASP A 155 21.87 -11.06 -4.92
C ASP A 155 20.71 -11.05 -5.95
N ALA A 156 20.92 -10.33 -7.06
CA ALA A 156 20.08 -10.28 -8.25
C ALA A 156 21.01 -10.29 -9.50
N PRO A 157 20.49 -10.44 -10.74
CA PRO A 157 19.09 -10.44 -11.14
C PRO A 157 18.30 -11.60 -10.55
N ALA A 158 17.04 -11.33 -10.19
CA ALA A 158 16.12 -12.30 -9.64
C ALA A 158 14.72 -12.14 -10.25
N GLU A 159 13.99 -13.24 -10.40
CA GLU A 159 12.71 -13.29 -11.11
C GLU A 159 11.72 -14.25 -10.45
N TRP A 160 10.45 -13.84 -10.34
CA TRP A 160 9.36 -14.66 -9.79
C TRP A 160 8.22 -14.80 -10.79
N TYR A 161 7.69 -16.01 -10.88
CA TYR A 161 6.65 -16.40 -11.83
C TYR A 161 5.52 -17.14 -11.13
N ILE A 162 4.27 -16.79 -11.46
CA ILE A 162 3.08 -17.55 -11.06
C ILE A 162 2.47 -18.15 -12.31
N ASN A 163 2.37 -19.48 -12.36
CA ASN A 163 1.76 -20.21 -13.47
C ASN A 163 2.26 -19.77 -14.86
N GLY A 164 3.56 -19.59 -15.00
CA GLY A 164 4.20 -19.24 -16.27
C GLY A 164 4.34 -17.74 -16.56
N VAL A 165 3.71 -16.88 -15.76
CA VAL A 165 3.75 -15.42 -15.97
C VAL A 165 4.67 -14.78 -14.94
N LYS A 166 5.64 -13.99 -15.41
CA LYS A 166 6.51 -13.19 -14.55
C LYS A 166 5.69 -12.14 -13.81
N VAL A 167 5.76 -12.16 -12.48
CA VAL A 167 5.01 -11.23 -11.62
C VAL A 167 5.91 -10.23 -10.91
N HIS A 168 7.20 -10.53 -10.75
CA HIS A 168 8.17 -9.64 -10.14
C HIS A 168 9.58 -9.93 -10.66
N SER A 169 10.45 -8.91 -10.59
CA SER A 169 11.88 -9.06 -10.85
C SER A 169 12.67 -7.98 -10.13
N SER A 170 13.83 -8.35 -9.61
CA SER A 170 14.85 -7.42 -9.13
C SER A 170 16.02 -7.44 -10.12
N ALA A 171 16.48 -6.27 -10.55
CA ALA A 171 17.56 -6.18 -11.53
C ALA A 171 18.95 -6.16 -10.89
N ASP A 172 19.03 -5.80 -9.60
CA ASP A 172 20.27 -5.55 -8.89
C ASP A 172 20.06 -5.51 -7.36
N GLY A 173 21.16 -5.63 -6.61
CA GLY A 173 21.16 -5.55 -5.14
C GLY A 173 20.66 -6.80 -4.42
N TRP A 174 20.33 -6.62 -3.15
CA TRP A 174 19.84 -7.66 -2.24
C TRP A 174 18.73 -7.08 -1.36
N ASP A 175 17.70 -7.87 -1.11
CA ASP A 175 16.65 -7.57 -0.15
C ASP A 175 15.99 -8.88 0.32
N ASN A 176 16.44 -9.38 1.48
CA ASN A 176 15.88 -10.60 2.07
C ASN A 176 14.45 -10.40 2.60
N ASP A 177 14.05 -9.13 2.81
CA ASP A 177 12.78 -8.71 3.38
C ASP A 177 11.85 -8.14 2.29
N GLU A 178 12.10 -8.46 1.01
CA GLU A 178 11.26 -7.97 -0.07
C GLU A 178 9.89 -8.66 -0.06
N TYR A 179 8.84 -7.86 -0.17
CA TYR A 179 7.50 -8.30 -0.53
C TYR A 179 6.81 -7.26 -1.39
N ILE A 180 5.98 -7.73 -2.31
CA ILE A 180 5.24 -6.90 -3.27
C ILE A 180 3.76 -7.24 -3.25
N LEU A 181 2.91 -6.23 -3.34
CA LEU A 181 1.48 -6.40 -3.52
C LEU A 181 1.22 -6.83 -4.97
N LEU A 182 0.62 -8.00 -5.16
CA LEU A 182 0.22 -8.42 -6.50
C LEU A 182 -0.94 -7.54 -7.01
N THR A 183 -0.86 -7.17 -8.28
CA THR A 183 -2.00 -6.59 -9.01
C THR A 183 -3.15 -7.58 -9.11
N ASP A 184 -4.36 -7.10 -9.40
CA ASP A 184 -5.53 -7.97 -9.60
C ASP A 184 -5.29 -8.99 -10.72
N GLU A 185 -4.63 -8.58 -11.81
CA GLU A 185 -4.25 -9.47 -12.91
C GLU A 185 -3.26 -10.55 -12.49
N GLN A 186 -2.24 -10.20 -11.71
CA GLN A 186 -1.26 -11.17 -11.22
C GLN A 186 -1.87 -12.12 -10.18
N LYS A 187 -2.71 -11.63 -9.28
CA LYS A 187 -3.44 -12.46 -8.33
C LYS A 187 -4.36 -13.46 -9.06
N ALA A 188 -5.02 -13.04 -10.15
CA ALA A 188 -5.91 -13.89 -10.93
C ALA A 188 -5.22 -15.10 -11.59
N LEU A 189 -3.88 -15.10 -11.66
CA LEU A 189 -3.11 -16.26 -12.09
C LEU A 189 -3.20 -17.42 -11.10
N ILE A 190 -3.46 -17.15 -9.82
CA ILE A 190 -3.57 -18.18 -8.77
C ILE A 190 -4.92 -18.89 -8.92
N LYS A 191 -4.87 -20.18 -9.28
CA LYS A 191 -6.04 -21.04 -9.37
C LYS A 191 -6.53 -21.41 -7.98
N THR A 192 -7.81 -21.17 -7.73
CA THR A 192 -8.46 -21.38 -6.42
C THR A 192 -9.52 -22.48 -6.46
N ASP A 193 -9.49 -23.36 -7.46
CA ASP A 193 -10.44 -24.44 -7.71
C ASP A 193 -9.87 -25.84 -7.37
N GLY A 194 -8.80 -25.87 -6.59
CA GLY A 194 -8.07 -27.10 -6.24
C GLY A 194 -7.06 -27.55 -7.29
N SER A 195 -7.01 -26.92 -8.47
CA SER A 195 -5.98 -27.21 -9.47
C SER A 195 -4.58 -26.83 -8.97
N GLU A 196 -3.56 -27.58 -9.40
CA GLU A 196 -2.16 -27.32 -9.06
C GLU A 196 -1.67 -25.98 -9.63
N ASN A 197 -1.09 -25.14 -8.80
CA ASN A 197 -0.36 -23.94 -9.16
C ASN A 197 1.15 -24.18 -9.09
N VAL A 198 1.92 -23.38 -9.83
CA VAL A 198 3.39 -23.29 -9.70
C VAL A 198 3.82 -21.87 -9.36
N LEU A 199 4.67 -21.75 -8.34
CA LEU A 199 5.49 -20.56 -8.06
C LEU A 199 6.94 -20.92 -8.39
N ALA A 200 7.50 -20.21 -9.35
CA ALA A 200 8.84 -20.44 -9.88
C ALA A 200 9.72 -19.20 -9.64
N VAL A 201 10.96 -19.42 -9.22
CA VAL A 201 11.90 -18.37 -8.82
C VAL A 201 13.28 -18.62 -9.42
N HIS A 202 13.92 -17.57 -9.92
CA HIS A 202 15.36 -17.55 -10.23
C HIS A 202 16.02 -16.49 -9.35
N VAL A 203 17.16 -16.80 -8.78
CA VAL A 203 18.04 -15.83 -8.12
C VAL A 203 19.47 -16.04 -8.61
N HIS A 204 20.11 -14.95 -9.02
CA HIS A 204 21.53 -14.88 -9.32
C HIS A 204 22.33 -14.40 -8.11
N GLN A 205 23.44 -15.07 -7.85
CA GLN A 205 24.44 -14.68 -6.85
C GLN A 205 25.64 -14.06 -7.55
N ASN A 206 25.94 -12.80 -7.25
CA ASN A 206 27.20 -12.17 -7.63
C ASN A 206 28.28 -12.48 -6.58
N TRP A 207 28.01 -12.15 -5.31
CA TRP A 207 28.98 -12.25 -4.22
C TRP A 207 28.37 -12.05 -2.83
N GLY A 208 28.66 -12.96 -1.89
CA GLY A 208 28.24 -12.87 -0.48
C GLY A 208 26.74 -13.10 -0.27
N GLY A 209 26.31 -13.57 0.91
CA GLY A 209 24.87 -13.68 1.26
C GLY A 209 24.11 -14.85 0.63
N ALA A 210 23.95 -14.87 -0.70
CA ALA A 210 23.20 -15.84 -1.50
C ALA A 210 21.92 -16.36 -0.83
N PHE A 211 20.78 -15.72 -1.05
CA PHE A 211 19.47 -16.04 -0.50
C PHE A 211 18.44 -16.14 -1.62
N ALA A 212 17.61 -17.18 -1.60
CA ALA A 212 16.46 -17.30 -2.49
C ALA A 212 15.24 -17.73 -1.69
N ASP A 213 14.18 -16.95 -1.77
CA ASP A 213 12.94 -17.25 -1.05
C ASP A 213 11.71 -16.83 -1.85
N CYS A 214 10.59 -17.44 -1.49
CA CYS A 214 9.30 -17.02 -2.01
C CYS A 214 8.16 -17.46 -1.10
N GLY A 215 7.04 -16.77 -1.21
CA GLY A 215 5.80 -17.12 -0.52
C GLY A 215 4.65 -16.26 -1.00
N LEU A 216 3.44 -16.66 -0.65
CA LEU A 216 2.21 -15.94 -0.97
C LEU A 216 1.42 -15.74 0.31
N TYR A 217 0.97 -14.51 0.57
CA TYR A 217 0.30 -14.12 1.80
C TYR A 217 -0.97 -13.34 1.50
N GLU A 218 -2.06 -13.66 2.19
CA GLU A 218 -3.23 -12.79 2.15
C GLU A 218 -2.95 -11.49 2.88
N ALA A 219 -3.42 -10.39 2.31
CA ALA A 219 -3.39 -9.11 2.98
C ALA A 219 -4.46 -9.02 4.08
N ASP A 220 -4.15 -8.27 5.13
CA ASP A 220 -5.21 -7.66 5.93
C ASP A 220 -5.77 -6.47 5.16
N MET A 221 -7.09 -6.44 5.06
CA MET A 221 -7.81 -5.46 4.27
C MET A 221 -8.59 -4.53 5.19
N THR A 222 -8.36 -3.23 5.07
CA THR A 222 -9.19 -2.21 5.72
C THR A 222 -9.75 -1.25 4.67
N ALA A 223 -10.96 -0.78 4.91
CA ALA A 223 -11.52 0.32 4.14
C ALA A 223 -11.22 1.62 4.87
N ALA A 224 -10.81 2.64 4.12
CA ALA A 224 -10.62 3.99 4.61
C ALA A 224 -11.55 4.92 3.86
N THR A 225 -12.23 5.79 4.59
CA THR A 225 -12.91 6.95 4.02
C THR A 225 -12.11 8.19 4.41
N ASP A 226 -11.44 8.80 3.43
CA ASP A 226 -10.62 10.00 3.63
C ASP A 226 -11.52 11.24 3.62
N TYR A 227 -11.62 11.93 4.75
CA TYR A 227 -12.30 13.23 4.86
C TYR A 227 -11.36 14.40 4.54
N LEU A 228 -10.06 14.19 4.79
CA LEU A 228 -8.98 15.05 4.34
C LEU A 228 -7.85 14.15 3.84
N THR A 229 -7.47 14.29 2.58
CA THR A 229 -6.38 13.51 1.98
C THR A 229 -5.01 14.07 2.34
N THR A 230 -3.98 13.22 2.26
CA THR A 230 -2.57 13.60 2.25
C THR A 230 -2.08 13.81 0.81
N VAL A 231 -0.81 14.13 0.62
CA VAL A 231 -0.17 14.28 -0.71
C VAL A 231 -0.29 13.03 -1.59
N ALA A 232 -0.53 11.85 -0.99
CA ALA A 232 -0.71 10.60 -1.72
C ALA A 232 -1.88 10.65 -2.73
N SER A 233 -2.86 11.53 -2.51
CA SER A 233 -3.97 11.77 -3.44
C SER A 233 -3.81 13.05 -4.28
N GLY A 234 -2.63 13.67 -4.26
CA GLY A 234 -2.34 14.95 -4.89
C GLY A 234 -2.32 16.12 -3.91
N GLU A 235 -2.22 17.33 -4.46
CA GLU A 235 -2.29 18.57 -3.67
C GLU A 235 -3.64 18.72 -2.97
N TRP A 236 -3.66 19.39 -1.83
CA TRP A 236 -4.89 19.63 -1.05
C TRP A 236 -5.11 21.10 -0.75
N ASP A 237 -6.36 21.56 -0.86
CA ASP A 237 -6.69 22.95 -0.60
C ASP A 237 -6.57 23.31 0.89
N CYS A 238 -6.16 24.54 1.15
CA CYS A 238 -6.07 25.10 2.49
C CYS A 238 -6.14 26.63 2.52
N ARG A 239 -6.25 27.13 3.74
CA ARG A 239 -5.92 28.50 4.13
C ARG A 239 -4.67 28.45 4.97
N TYR A 240 -3.71 29.34 4.73
CA TYR A 240 -2.51 29.39 5.55
C TYR A 240 -2.06 30.82 5.85
N TYR A 241 -1.24 30.93 6.88
CA TYR A 241 -0.70 32.20 7.34
C TYR A 241 0.73 31.98 7.84
N PHE A 242 1.68 32.82 7.40
CA PHE A 242 3.03 32.82 7.93
C PHE A 242 3.15 33.85 9.06
N LEU A 243 3.59 33.39 10.21
CA LEU A 243 3.89 34.26 11.34
C LEU A 243 5.29 34.88 11.19
N ASN A 244 5.65 35.82 12.06
CA ASN A 244 6.99 36.41 12.07
C ASN A 244 7.91 35.66 13.03
N TYR A 245 7.40 35.26 14.21
CA TYR A 245 8.20 34.62 15.25
C TYR A 245 7.46 33.46 15.91
N ASN A 246 8.20 32.48 16.44
CA ASN A 246 7.60 31.36 17.20
C ASN A 246 6.76 31.85 18.39
N SER A 247 7.10 32.99 18.99
CA SER A 247 6.31 33.61 20.06
C SER A 247 4.90 34.05 19.61
N ASP A 248 4.70 34.32 18.31
CA ASP A 248 3.41 34.74 17.78
C ASP A 248 2.41 33.58 17.76
N ILE A 249 2.88 32.33 17.82
CA ILE A 249 2.00 31.15 17.95
C ILE A 249 1.20 31.25 19.25
N ALA A 250 1.83 31.64 20.37
CA ALA A 250 1.12 31.79 21.64
C ALA A 250 0.04 32.88 21.57
N VAL A 251 0.24 33.91 20.74
CA VAL A 251 -0.77 34.96 20.50
C VAL A 251 -1.92 34.40 19.67
N ALA A 252 -1.61 33.64 18.61
CA ALA A 252 -2.62 32.94 17.83
C ALA A 252 -3.44 31.99 18.72
N GLU A 253 -2.78 31.13 19.50
CA GLU A 253 -3.38 30.18 20.44
C GLU A 253 -4.25 30.83 21.53
N ALA A 254 -3.91 32.05 21.96
CA ALA A 254 -4.76 32.82 22.89
C ALA A 254 -6.01 33.40 22.19
N GLY A 255 -6.02 33.46 20.86
CA GLY A 255 -7.19 33.75 20.04
C GLY A 255 -7.96 32.48 19.65
N GLU A 256 -8.86 32.62 18.68
CA GLU A 256 -9.72 31.53 18.19
C GLU A 256 -9.33 31.11 16.75
N TRP A 257 -8.06 31.27 16.38
CA TRP A 257 -7.54 31.10 15.01
C TRP A 257 -7.78 29.72 14.41
N ALA A 258 -7.89 28.68 15.23
CA ALA A 258 -8.13 27.29 14.81
C ALA A 258 -9.62 26.93 14.82
N SER A 259 -10.48 27.86 15.25
CA SER A 259 -11.92 27.64 15.37
C SER A 259 -12.65 27.94 14.05
N LEU A 260 -13.89 27.49 13.98
CA LEU A 260 -14.80 27.76 12.88
C LEU A 260 -15.30 29.21 12.81
N GLN A 261 -15.06 30.01 13.85
CA GLN A 261 -15.48 31.41 13.91
C GLN A 261 -14.42 32.38 13.41
N GLU A 262 -13.23 31.88 13.08
CA GLU A 262 -12.14 32.70 12.55
C GLU A 262 -12.56 33.38 11.24
N ASP A 263 -12.23 34.67 11.14
CA ASP A 263 -12.37 35.42 9.90
C ASP A 263 -11.17 35.16 8.99
N GLU A 264 -11.40 34.40 7.92
CA GLU A 264 -10.36 34.01 6.97
C GLU A 264 -10.07 35.06 5.89
N GLN A 265 -10.62 36.28 5.99
CA GLN A 265 -10.48 37.30 4.94
C GLN A 265 -9.02 37.65 4.62
N ASP A 266 -8.15 37.65 5.63
CA ASP A 266 -6.72 37.96 5.49
C ASP A 266 -5.84 36.72 5.30
N TRP A 267 -6.43 35.52 5.29
CA TRP A 267 -5.70 34.27 5.11
C TRP A 267 -5.38 34.00 3.63
N ILE A 268 -4.19 33.46 3.39
CA ILE A 268 -3.78 33.11 2.03
C ILE A 268 -4.50 31.84 1.61
N GLN A 269 -5.20 31.87 0.48
CA GLN A 269 -5.68 30.64 -0.17
C GLN A 269 -4.53 29.96 -0.90
N GLY A 270 -4.42 28.65 -0.76
CA GLY A 270 -3.53 27.88 -1.60
C GLY A 270 -3.71 26.39 -1.40
N VAL A 271 -2.68 25.65 -1.78
CA VAL A 271 -2.62 24.21 -1.65
C VAL A 271 -1.41 23.79 -0.84
N GLY A 272 -1.49 22.65 -0.18
CA GLY A 272 -0.37 21.94 0.42
C GLY A 272 -0.12 20.58 -0.25
N PRO A 273 0.85 19.80 0.25
CA PRO A 273 1.70 20.07 1.41
C PRO A 273 2.69 21.21 1.24
N PHE A 274 3.28 21.59 2.37
CA PHE A 274 4.30 22.64 2.42
C PHE A 274 5.65 22.04 2.74
N SER A 275 6.71 22.46 2.05
CA SER A 275 8.08 22.01 2.31
C SER A 275 9.13 23.06 1.97
N ASN A 276 10.33 22.92 2.54
CA ASN A 276 11.52 23.66 2.14
C ASN A 276 12.49 22.83 1.28
N ASP A 277 12.25 21.52 1.11
CA ASP A 277 13.05 20.60 0.31
C ASP A 277 12.32 20.25 -0.99
N ALA A 278 12.93 20.57 -2.14
CA ALA A 278 12.35 20.37 -3.46
C ALA A 278 12.06 18.90 -3.82
N ASN A 279 12.68 17.94 -3.13
CA ASN A 279 12.51 16.51 -3.39
C ASN A 279 11.48 15.85 -2.46
N MET A 280 10.99 16.56 -1.44
CA MET A 280 10.15 15.98 -0.38
C MET A 280 8.95 16.89 -0.09
N PHE A 281 7.72 16.41 -0.33
CA PHE A 281 6.47 17.13 -0.03
C PHE A 281 6.37 18.56 -0.61
N PHE A 282 7.10 18.86 -1.70
CA PHE A 282 7.21 20.21 -2.24
C PHE A 282 6.10 20.55 -3.23
N ILE A 283 4.87 20.71 -2.72
CA ILE A 283 3.79 21.34 -3.50
C ILE A 283 3.82 22.86 -3.32
N ASN A 284 3.98 23.33 -2.07
CA ASN A 284 4.07 24.74 -1.75
C ASN A 284 5.28 25.04 -0.87
N LYS A 285 5.91 26.19 -1.08
CA LYS A 285 7.14 26.54 -0.36
C LYS A 285 6.81 27.07 1.03
N TRP A 286 7.35 26.43 2.06
CA TRP A 286 7.42 27.01 3.41
C TRP A 286 8.85 27.36 3.77
N ALA A 287 9.08 28.61 4.15
CA ALA A 287 10.37 29.07 4.65
C ALA A 287 10.55 28.69 6.14
N SER A 288 10.55 27.38 6.43
CA SER A 288 10.54 26.81 7.79
C SER A 288 11.69 27.30 8.68
N GLN A 289 12.79 27.77 8.09
CA GLN A 289 13.94 28.27 8.84
C GLN A 289 13.73 29.66 9.45
N VAL A 290 12.72 30.41 8.97
CA VAL A 290 12.57 31.84 9.29
C VAL A 290 11.15 32.26 9.63
N ARG A 291 10.15 31.38 9.45
CA ARG A 291 8.76 31.70 9.76
C ARG A 291 8.00 30.48 10.28
N PRO A 292 7.33 30.58 11.44
CA PRO A 292 6.29 29.61 11.80
C PRO A 292 5.10 29.76 10.87
N MET A 293 4.27 28.72 10.81
CA MET A 293 3.11 28.69 9.92
C MET A 293 1.87 28.18 10.66
N LEU A 294 0.73 28.72 10.26
CA LEU A 294 -0.60 28.22 10.59
C LEU A 294 -1.25 27.73 9.30
N VAL A 295 -1.88 26.55 9.33
CA VAL A 295 -2.61 25.98 8.19
C VAL A 295 -3.98 25.54 8.68
N ARG A 296 -5.01 25.78 7.87
CA ARG A 296 -6.41 25.44 8.12
C ARG A 296 -6.97 24.72 6.90
N ARG A 297 -7.65 23.60 7.15
CA ARG A 297 -8.37 22.84 6.13
C ARG A 297 -9.81 22.66 6.56
N HIS A 298 -10.72 23.06 5.69
CA HIS A 298 -12.15 22.87 5.86
C HIS A 298 -12.59 21.53 5.26
N PHE A 299 -13.51 20.85 5.92
CA PHE A 299 -14.15 19.64 5.41
C PHE A 299 -15.59 19.56 5.92
N SER A 300 -16.47 18.94 5.14
CA SER A 300 -17.88 18.80 5.48
C SER A 300 -18.24 17.36 5.80
N LEU A 301 -19.04 17.15 6.84
CA LEU A 301 -19.56 15.85 7.25
C LEU A 301 -21.08 15.81 7.12
N THR A 302 -21.61 14.70 6.60
CA THR A 302 -23.06 14.44 6.63
C THR A 302 -23.47 13.84 7.98
N ALA A 303 -24.77 13.82 8.30
CA ALA A 303 -25.28 13.06 9.45
C ALA A 303 -24.85 11.58 9.41
N ALA A 304 -24.77 10.97 8.23
CA ALA A 304 -24.33 9.58 8.08
C ALA A 304 -22.84 9.41 8.40
N ASP A 305 -22.00 10.38 8.04
CA ASP A 305 -20.57 10.35 8.39
C ASP A 305 -20.36 10.42 9.89
N ILE A 306 -21.11 11.30 10.58
CA ILE A 306 -21.06 11.41 12.04
C ILE A 306 -21.37 10.07 12.72
N GLU A 307 -22.39 9.36 12.26
CA GLU A 307 -22.73 8.04 12.82
C GLU A 307 -21.64 6.99 12.54
N LYS A 308 -21.07 6.98 11.33
CA LYS A 308 -19.94 6.09 11.00
C LYS A 308 -18.71 6.38 11.85
N ILE A 309 -18.35 7.67 12.01
CA ILE A 309 -17.19 8.11 12.80
C ILE A 309 -17.35 7.71 14.26
N LYS A 310 -18.54 7.88 14.85
CA LYS A 310 -18.80 7.46 16.24
C LYS A 310 -18.48 5.98 16.44
N ALA A 311 -18.90 5.13 15.51
CA ALA A 311 -18.70 3.69 15.57
C ALA A 311 -17.30 3.21 15.13
N GLY A 312 -16.58 4.02 14.34
CA GLY A 312 -15.32 3.63 13.72
C GLY A 312 -14.07 4.26 14.34
N ARG A 313 -12.93 3.95 13.71
CA ARG A 313 -11.60 4.44 14.10
C ARG A 313 -11.20 5.59 13.18
N LEU A 314 -11.42 6.82 13.62
CA LEU A 314 -10.99 8.03 12.90
C LEU A 314 -9.53 8.34 13.25
N VAL A 315 -8.66 8.42 12.25
CA VAL A 315 -7.21 8.58 12.40
C VAL A 315 -6.75 9.87 11.73
N LEU A 316 -6.02 10.68 12.49
CA LEU A 316 -5.19 11.76 11.98
C LEU A 316 -3.83 11.16 11.58
N SER A 317 -3.40 11.38 10.34
CA SER A 317 -2.04 11.08 9.88
C SER A 317 -1.30 12.40 9.67
N CYS A 318 -0.07 12.52 10.15
CA CYS A 318 0.71 13.75 10.05
C CYS A 318 2.20 13.47 9.82
N SER A 319 2.75 13.97 8.71
CA SER A 319 4.19 14.06 8.43
C SER A 319 4.66 15.48 8.65
N TYR A 320 5.73 15.68 9.42
CA TYR A 320 6.09 17.01 9.91
C TYR A 320 7.57 17.22 10.20
N ASP A 321 7.99 18.47 10.08
CA ASP A 321 9.26 19.02 10.55
C ASP A 321 9.06 20.55 10.75
N GLU A 322 8.88 21.10 11.95
CA GLU A 322 8.88 20.46 13.26
C GLU A 322 7.81 21.02 14.22
N ASN A 323 7.58 20.28 15.30
CA ASN A 323 6.74 20.62 16.46
C ASN A 323 5.27 20.97 16.11
N PRO A 324 4.51 20.06 15.44
CA PRO A 324 3.14 20.32 15.07
C PRO A 324 2.23 20.37 16.29
N LYS A 325 1.24 21.27 16.26
CA LYS A 325 0.05 21.20 17.12
C LYS A 325 -1.19 21.20 16.24
N VAL A 326 -1.99 20.14 16.34
CA VAL A 326 -3.18 19.92 15.51
C VAL A 326 -4.44 20.15 16.33
N TYR A 327 -5.34 20.96 15.77
CA TYR A 327 -6.58 21.41 16.38
C TYR A 327 -7.76 20.97 15.52
N LEU A 328 -8.81 20.50 16.17
CA LEU A 328 -10.10 20.21 15.54
C LEU A 328 -11.13 21.18 16.10
N ASN A 329 -11.73 21.98 15.22
CA ASN A 329 -12.77 22.96 15.58
C ASN A 329 -12.34 23.86 16.76
N GLY A 330 -11.07 24.27 16.78
CA GLY A 330 -10.47 25.13 17.81
C GLY A 330 -9.91 24.41 19.04
N THR A 331 -10.14 23.11 19.19
CA THR A 331 -9.64 22.33 20.34
C THR A 331 -8.39 21.55 19.95
N LEU A 332 -7.30 21.65 20.73
CA LEU A 332 -6.08 20.88 20.52
C LEU A 332 -6.38 19.37 20.68
N ILE A 333 -6.11 18.58 19.64
CA ILE A 333 -6.33 17.13 19.65
C ILE A 333 -5.04 16.32 19.66
N TRP A 334 -3.93 16.87 19.14
CA TRP A 334 -2.67 16.18 19.07
C TRP A 334 -1.50 17.16 18.92
N SER A 335 -0.33 16.78 19.41
CA SER A 335 0.91 17.52 19.18
C SER A 335 2.11 16.60 19.26
N ALA A 336 3.20 16.98 18.59
CA ALA A 336 4.48 16.30 18.70
C ALA A 336 5.64 17.30 18.84
N THR A 337 6.84 16.78 19.09
CA THR A 337 8.08 17.55 19.18
C THR A 337 9.12 17.00 18.21
N GLY A 338 9.98 17.85 17.67
CA GLY A 338 10.97 17.52 16.65
C GLY A 338 10.33 17.23 15.28
N TRP A 339 10.96 16.34 14.51
CA TRP A 339 10.54 15.89 13.18
C TRP A 339 10.34 14.37 13.17
N ASN A 340 9.74 13.82 12.11
CA ASN A 340 9.46 12.37 12.00
C ASN A 340 10.02 11.71 10.74
N ASP A 341 11.21 12.12 10.29
CA ASP A 341 11.96 11.52 9.17
C ASP A 341 11.14 11.26 7.89
N ASN A 342 10.18 12.14 7.58
CA ASN A 342 9.26 12.03 6.43
C ASN A 342 8.26 10.86 6.50
N ASP A 343 8.10 10.24 7.67
CA ASP A 343 7.07 9.25 7.95
C ASP A 343 5.74 9.94 8.32
N TYR A 344 4.68 9.18 8.59
CA TYR A 344 3.43 9.70 9.16
C TYR A 344 3.27 9.20 10.59
N ALA A 345 3.21 10.15 11.53
CA ALA A 345 2.67 9.86 12.85
C ALA A 345 1.15 9.67 12.72
N GLU A 346 0.63 8.60 13.33
CA GLU A 346 -0.81 8.35 13.42
C GLU A 346 -1.36 8.63 14.81
N HIS A 347 -2.47 9.36 14.87
CA HIS A 347 -3.23 9.62 16.08
C HIS A 347 -4.69 9.21 15.87
N ALA A 348 -5.11 8.10 16.50
CA ALA A 348 -6.51 7.71 16.54
C ALA A 348 -7.27 8.63 17.50
N LEU A 349 -8.29 9.32 16.98
CA LEU A 349 -9.10 10.23 17.80
C LEU A 349 -9.88 9.44 18.86
N THR A 350 -9.86 9.96 20.08
CA THR A 350 -10.67 9.41 21.18
C THR A 350 -12.15 9.72 20.98
N ASP A 351 -13.05 9.03 21.70
CA ASP A 351 -14.48 9.31 21.63
C ASP A 351 -14.80 10.78 21.98
N THR A 352 -14.14 11.34 22.99
CA THR A 352 -14.27 12.78 23.35
C THR A 352 -13.75 13.70 22.25
N GLN A 353 -12.69 13.34 21.52
CA GLN A 353 -12.23 14.13 20.38
C GLN A 353 -13.19 14.05 19.19
N LYS A 354 -13.81 12.89 18.96
CA LYS A 354 -14.85 12.72 17.93
C LYS A 354 -16.11 13.55 18.22
N GLU A 355 -16.43 13.81 19.48
CA GLU A 355 -17.55 14.69 19.88
C GLU A 355 -17.37 16.16 19.46
N LEU A 356 -16.14 16.58 19.11
CA LEU A 356 -15.88 17.92 18.57
C LEU A 356 -16.40 18.10 17.14
N LEU A 357 -16.62 17.00 16.42
CA LEU A 357 -17.13 17.01 15.05
C LEU A 357 -18.61 17.35 15.02
N ARG A 358 -19.02 18.01 13.95
CA ARG A 358 -20.42 18.36 13.71
C ARG A 358 -20.82 18.05 12.28
N GLU A 359 -22.12 17.85 12.08
CA GLU A 359 -22.69 17.85 10.74
C GLU A 359 -22.46 19.22 10.07
N GLY A 360 -22.13 19.21 8.78
CA GLY A 360 -21.70 20.38 8.02
C GLY A 360 -20.20 20.64 8.17
N ASP A 361 -19.84 21.93 8.16
CA ASP A 361 -18.45 22.39 8.07
C ASP A 361 -17.65 22.20 9.38
N ASN A 362 -16.43 21.68 9.22
CA ASN A 362 -15.44 21.42 10.26
C ASN A 362 -14.07 21.94 9.81
N VAL A 363 -13.21 22.31 10.76
CA VAL A 363 -11.85 22.79 10.51
C VAL A 363 -10.84 21.89 11.23
N LEU A 364 -9.89 21.36 10.46
CA LEU A 364 -8.67 20.76 10.97
C LEU A 364 -7.51 21.72 10.71
N ALA A 365 -6.93 22.25 11.78
CA ALA A 365 -5.89 23.26 11.73
C ALA A 365 -4.59 22.73 12.35
N VAL A 366 -3.45 23.21 11.86
CA VAL A 366 -2.13 22.86 12.41
C VAL A 366 -1.25 24.10 12.50
N SER A 367 -0.54 24.24 13.61
CA SER A 367 0.56 25.19 13.74
C SER A 367 1.89 24.46 13.73
N LEU A 368 2.90 25.06 13.09
CA LEU A 368 4.28 24.60 13.11
C LEU A 368 5.22 25.72 13.51
N THR A 369 6.25 25.37 14.26
CA THR A 369 7.33 26.30 14.61
C THR A 369 8.37 26.38 13.50
N GLN A 370 9.05 27.52 13.38
CA GLN A 370 10.30 27.55 12.62
C GLN A 370 11.40 26.74 13.34
N GLY A 371 12.28 26.11 12.56
CA GLY A 371 13.43 25.31 13.01
C GLY A 371 14.76 25.76 12.37
N GLU A 372 15.87 25.07 12.63
CA GLU A 372 17.19 25.41 12.03
C GLU A 372 17.51 24.58 10.76
N GLY A 373 16.68 23.58 10.43
CA GLY A 373 16.98 22.57 9.42
C GLY A 373 15.96 22.48 8.29
N GLY A 374 15.44 21.27 8.08
CA GLY A 374 14.38 20.97 7.13
C GLY A 374 13.07 21.66 7.48
N GLY A 375 12.01 21.27 6.81
CA GLY A 375 10.69 21.64 7.26
C GLY A 375 9.63 21.27 6.27
N HIS A 376 8.65 20.52 6.74
CA HIS A 376 7.48 20.17 5.96
C HIS A 376 6.25 19.97 6.83
N ILE A 377 5.10 19.96 6.18
CA ILE A 377 3.84 19.50 6.76
C ILE A 377 2.97 18.87 5.68
N ASP A 378 2.57 17.64 5.94
CA ASP A 378 1.49 16.96 5.26
C ASP A 378 0.61 16.24 6.27
N TYR A 379 -0.71 16.30 6.13
CA TYR A 379 -1.61 15.69 7.10
C TYR A 379 -2.94 15.32 6.47
N GLY A 380 -3.65 14.38 7.09
CA GLY A 380 -4.93 13.87 6.62
C GLY A 380 -5.81 13.35 7.75
N LEU A 381 -7.07 13.11 7.46
CA LEU A 381 -8.06 12.60 8.42
C LEU A 381 -8.90 11.52 7.74
N SER A 382 -8.77 10.28 8.21
CA SER A 382 -9.35 9.11 7.56
C SER A 382 -10.11 8.24 8.56
N LEU A 383 -11.33 7.85 8.21
CA LEU A 383 -12.08 6.85 8.96
C LEU A 383 -11.66 5.46 8.49
N ILE A 384 -11.00 4.71 9.36
CA ILE A 384 -10.63 3.32 9.12
C ILE A 384 -11.75 2.42 9.63
N SER A 385 -12.22 1.53 8.76
CA SER A 385 -13.21 0.51 9.05
C SER A 385 -12.75 -0.85 8.56
N GLU A 386 -13.32 -1.91 9.14
CA GLU A 386 -13.16 -3.26 8.62
C GLU A 386 -13.59 -3.30 7.15
N TYR A 387 -12.75 -3.88 6.29
CA TYR A 387 -13.18 -4.18 4.93
C TYR A 387 -14.04 -5.44 4.95
N ILE A 388 -15.32 -5.28 4.66
CA ILE A 388 -16.22 -6.41 4.41
C ILE A 388 -16.28 -6.59 2.89
N PRO A 389 -15.74 -7.69 2.32
CA PRO A 389 -15.84 -7.95 0.89
C PRO A 389 -17.32 -8.01 0.49
N THR A 390 -17.80 -7.01 -0.26
CA THR A 390 -19.17 -6.97 -0.79
C THR A 390 -19.30 -7.73 -2.11
N GLY A 391 -18.28 -8.53 -2.47
CA GLY A 391 -18.32 -9.43 -3.60
C GLY A 391 -19.49 -10.40 -3.50
N ILE A 392 -19.98 -10.83 -4.66
CA ILE A 392 -20.98 -11.91 -4.78
C ILE A 392 -20.36 -13.27 -4.37
N ASP A 393 -19.14 -13.28 -3.83
CA ASP A 393 -18.45 -14.47 -3.35
C ASP A 393 -18.92 -14.91 -1.94
N ALA A 394 -19.66 -14.03 -1.24
CA ALA A 394 -20.26 -14.30 0.08
C ALA A 394 -21.80 -14.39 0.03
N VAL A 395 -22.40 -14.63 -1.13
CA VAL A 395 -23.86 -14.85 -1.19
C VAL A 395 -24.17 -16.19 -0.52
N THR A 396 -24.83 -16.13 0.63
CA THR A 396 -25.53 -17.28 1.20
C THR A 396 -26.56 -17.73 0.17
N VAL A 397 -26.23 -18.76 -0.59
CA VAL A 397 -27.22 -19.38 -1.46
C VAL A 397 -28.30 -19.95 -0.54
N GLY A 398 -29.55 -19.53 -0.73
CA GLY A 398 -30.64 -20.05 0.09
C GLY A 398 -30.62 -21.58 0.09
N LYS A 399 -30.87 -22.22 1.23
CA LYS A 399 -30.75 -23.69 1.47
C LYS A 399 -31.49 -24.59 0.47
N ASN A 400 -32.27 -24.01 -0.45
CA ASN A 400 -33.06 -24.68 -1.48
C ASN A 400 -32.52 -24.49 -2.91
N VAL A 401 -31.33 -23.92 -3.10
CA VAL A 401 -30.69 -23.86 -4.42
C VAL A 401 -29.80 -25.10 -4.57
N PRO A 402 -30.09 -26.01 -5.51
CA PRO A 402 -29.28 -27.21 -5.73
C PRO A 402 -27.82 -26.84 -6.00
N SER A 403 -26.88 -27.66 -5.49
CA SER A 403 -25.43 -27.57 -5.75
C SER A 403 -25.04 -27.74 -7.22
N ASP A 404 -26.01 -28.10 -8.06
CA ASP A 404 -25.76 -28.59 -9.40
C ASP A 404 -25.99 -27.44 -10.38
N ALA A 405 -24.88 -26.89 -10.90
CA ALA A 405 -24.81 -26.02 -12.08
C ALA A 405 -25.99 -25.05 -12.26
N ASP A 406 -26.07 -24.02 -11.41
CA ASP A 406 -26.97 -22.90 -11.66
C ASP A 406 -26.50 -22.10 -12.89
N ASN A 407 -26.96 -22.52 -14.07
CA ASN A 407 -26.61 -21.87 -15.34
C ASN A 407 -27.37 -20.56 -15.56
N ARG A 408 -28.20 -20.11 -14.60
CA ARG A 408 -28.91 -18.84 -14.71
C ARG A 408 -27.92 -17.69 -14.79
N VAL A 409 -28.16 -16.83 -15.77
CA VAL A 409 -27.42 -15.60 -16.02
C VAL A 409 -28.24 -14.44 -15.49
N TYR A 410 -27.62 -13.55 -14.73
CA TYR A 410 -28.21 -12.30 -14.30
C TYR A 410 -27.37 -11.11 -14.78
N SER A 411 -28.01 -9.96 -14.97
CA SER A 411 -27.30 -8.68 -15.07
C SER A 411 -26.64 -8.34 -13.73
N LEU A 412 -25.72 -7.36 -13.72
CA LEU A 412 -25.18 -6.80 -12.47
C LEU A 412 -26.26 -6.24 -11.52
N SER A 413 -27.41 -5.82 -12.06
CA SER A 413 -28.56 -5.37 -11.27
C SER A 413 -29.44 -6.52 -10.75
N GLY A 414 -29.02 -7.78 -10.92
CA GLY A 414 -29.77 -8.96 -10.48
C GLY A 414 -30.96 -9.31 -11.37
N THR A 415 -31.07 -8.73 -12.57
CA THR A 415 -32.13 -9.08 -13.53
C THR A 415 -31.82 -10.41 -14.17
N TYR A 416 -32.73 -11.37 -14.12
CA TYR A 416 -32.56 -12.66 -14.80
C TYR A 416 -32.55 -12.50 -16.33
N LEU A 417 -31.55 -13.09 -16.99
CA LEU A 417 -31.27 -12.96 -18.44
C LEU A 417 -31.32 -14.30 -19.20
N GLY A 418 -31.66 -15.41 -18.54
CA GLY A 418 -31.73 -16.75 -19.15
C GLY A 418 -30.65 -17.69 -18.61
N THR A 419 -30.30 -18.72 -19.37
CA THR A 419 -29.34 -19.77 -18.94
C THR A 419 -28.07 -19.87 -19.80
N SER A 420 -27.88 -18.93 -20.73
CA SER A 420 -26.69 -18.84 -21.57
C SER A 420 -26.26 -17.38 -21.69
N THR A 421 -24.96 -17.18 -21.83
CA THR A 421 -24.38 -15.88 -22.15
C THR A 421 -24.30 -15.62 -23.66
N ASP A 422 -24.68 -16.59 -24.49
CA ASP A 422 -24.65 -16.49 -25.94
C ASP A 422 -25.64 -15.43 -26.43
N GLY A 423 -25.15 -14.50 -27.25
CA GLY A 423 -25.96 -13.42 -27.80
C GLY A 423 -26.15 -12.22 -26.86
N LEU A 424 -25.61 -12.27 -25.64
CA LEU A 424 -25.49 -11.08 -24.81
C LEU A 424 -24.43 -10.13 -25.38
N LYS A 425 -24.65 -8.83 -25.17
CA LYS A 425 -23.65 -7.79 -25.50
C LYS A 425 -22.42 -7.98 -24.61
N LYS A 426 -21.27 -7.45 -25.03
CA LYS A 426 -20.06 -7.42 -24.21
C LYS A 426 -20.36 -6.71 -22.87
N GLY A 427 -20.17 -7.42 -21.77
CA GLY A 427 -20.46 -6.92 -20.43
C GLY A 427 -20.12 -7.90 -19.31
N ILE A 428 -20.41 -7.50 -18.07
CA ILE A 428 -20.26 -8.33 -16.87
C ILE A 428 -21.64 -8.86 -16.47
N TYR A 429 -21.72 -10.16 -16.22
CA TYR A 429 -22.94 -10.88 -15.85
C TYR A 429 -22.67 -11.79 -14.65
N ILE A 430 -23.72 -12.19 -13.93
CA ILE A 430 -23.61 -13.14 -12.81
C ILE A 430 -24.07 -14.50 -13.34
N VAL A 431 -23.18 -15.50 -13.33
CA VAL A 431 -23.47 -16.87 -13.78
C VAL A 431 -22.96 -17.84 -12.73
N GLY A 432 -23.83 -18.75 -12.24
CA GLY A 432 -23.44 -19.67 -11.17
C GLY A 432 -22.92 -18.97 -9.91
N GLY A 433 -23.48 -17.80 -9.58
CA GLY A 433 -23.03 -16.99 -8.44
C GLY A 433 -21.72 -16.22 -8.66
N LYS A 434 -21.08 -16.31 -9.83
CA LYS A 434 -19.81 -15.63 -10.12
C LYS A 434 -19.99 -14.53 -11.16
N LYS A 435 -19.22 -13.45 -11.04
CA LYS A 435 -19.12 -12.44 -12.13
C LYS A 435 -18.38 -13.08 -13.31
N LYS A 436 -18.95 -12.97 -14.50
CA LYS A 436 -18.41 -13.49 -15.76
C LYS A 436 -18.42 -12.38 -16.80
N VAL A 437 -17.27 -12.09 -17.39
CA VAL A 437 -17.15 -11.21 -18.55
C VAL A 437 -17.44 -12.04 -19.80
N THR A 438 -18.41 -11.61 -20.61
CA THR A 438 -18.86 -12.37 -21.78
C THR A 438 -19.55 -11.45 -22.80
N GLY A 439 -19.78 -11.96 -24.01
CA GLY A 439 -20.49 -11.30 -25.11
C GLY A 439 -19.75 -11.42 -26.44
N LYS A 440 -20.49 -11.39 -27.56
CA LYS A 440 -19.91 -11.32 -28.92
C LYS A 440 -19.44 -9.89 -29.23
N GLN A 441 -18.42 -9.77 -30.10
CA GLN A 441 -18.10 -8.50 -30.77
C GLN A 441 -19.29 -7.97 -31.55
#